data_AF-A0ABD4TIN2-F1
#
_entry.id   AF-A0ABD4TIN2-F1
#
_cell.length_a   1.000
_cell.length_b   1.000
_cell.length_c   1.000
_cell.angle_alpha   90.00
_cell.angle_beta   90.00
_cell.angle_gamma   90.00
#
_symmetry.space_group_name_H-M   'P 1'
#
loop_
_entity.id
_entity.type
_entity.pdbx_description
1 polymer ?
#
loop_
_entity_poly.entity_id
_entity_poly.type
_entity_poly.pdbx_seq_one_letter_code
_entity_poly.pdbx_strand_id
1 'polypeptide(L)'
;MTGVLEKRNKILSLMRRITLDEGSFTVGQIARRIGIPRTTAQDWTNRLVQEECILLDAPGRGREPARYVARTALPRTLCKRIFTTCDEDLVEIYHECMSAGCAAFCRHHHGRAGGALSTVRRDGTLLRERGRFGAVAADVGLSPLPAVSVVAIRREGDHIVQTIRSFGGPSYSLTEMMSRARGVLAVHTRRNGNIVEGDVYTKALRLVAIGIDDTDSEGSGATFALAYALLQLLGRMDGVMPIAHHVAMLSPGIDEKTAGNSCSLIEFAADEEQLPVIIDRAVSFVAGESSSPHWGIAVKIGLSRPEGLLAYGAKARTERISLDEAQGYAAEMGIRIAGGRGVIGALAAVSLHGCGDEVLLNPGIGI
;
A
#
# COMPACT_ATOMS: atom_id res chain seq x y z
N MET A 1 25.04 -4.17 -13.27
CA MET A 1 24.42 -5.52 -13.18
C MET A 1 22.91 -5.49 -12.93
N THR A 2 22.37 -4.45 -12.28
CA THR A 2 20.95 -4.26 -11.96
C THR A 2 20.01 -4.29 -13.17
N GLY A 3 20.35 -3.59 -14.27
CA GLY A 3 19.48 -3.52 -15.46
C GLY A 3 19.30 -4.85 -16.22
N VAL A 4 20.23 -5.80 -16.09
CA VAL A 4 20.11 -7.13 -16.73
C VAL A 4 19.10 -8.00 -15.98
N LEU A 5 19.12 -7.95 -14.65
CA LEU A 5 18.18 -8.67 -13.79
C LEU A 5 16.75 -8.15 -13.93
N GLU A 6 16.57 -6.83 -14.03
CA GLU A 6 15.26 -6.23 -14.31
C GLU A 6 14.71 -6.65 -15.67
N LYS A 7 15.54 -6.58 -16.72
CA LYS A 7 15.15 -6.99 -18.07
C LYS A 7 14.78 -8.48 -18.12
N ARG A 8 15.55 -9.34 -17.44
CA ARG A 8 15.25 -10.76 -17.27
C ARG A 8 13.89 -10.97 -16.62
N ASN A 9 13.64 -10.31 -15.48
CA ASN A 9 12.39 -10.46 -14.73
C ASN A 9 11.19 -10.02 -15.57
N LYS A 10 11.31 -8.93 -16.33
CA LYS A 10 10.26 -8.44 -17.23
C LYS A 10 9.93 -9.47 -18.33
N ILE A 11 10.93 -10.04 -18.98
CA ILE A 11 10.76 -11.04 -20.05
C ILE A 11 10.12 -12.32 -19.50
N LEU A 12 10.65 -12.86 -18.40
CA LEU A 12 10.12 -14.09 -17.79
C LEU A 12 8.68 -13.90 -17.27
N SER A 13 8.35 -12.72 -16.75
CA SER A 13 6.99 -12.40 -16.30
C SER A 13 6.00 -12.38 -17.47
N LEU A 14 6.40 -11.83 -18.62
CA LEU A 14 5.58 -11.87 -19.82
C LEU A 14 5.39 -13.31 -20.32
N MET A 15 6.47 -14.11 -20.39
CA MET A 15 6.42 -15.51 -20.80
C MET A 15 5.42 -16.31 -19.95
N ARG A 16 5.47 -16.15 -18.62
CA ARG A 16 4.52 -16.78 -17.69
C ARG A 16 3.08 -16.38 -17.92
N ARG A 17 2.83 -15.08 -18.15
CA ARG A 17 1.49 -14.58 -18.45
C ARG A 17 0.94 -15.23 -19.72
N ILE A 18 1.73 -15.29 -20.78
CA ILE A 18 1.29 -15.92 -22.03
C ILE A 18 1.07 -17.43 -21.84
N THR A 19 1.90 -18.12 -21.05
CA THR A 19 1.65 -19.52 -20.71
C THR A 19 0.32 -19.71 -19.96
N LEU A 20 -0.04 -18.80 -19.04
CA LEU A 20 -1.33 -18.85 -18.34
C LEU A 20 -2.51 -18.59 -19.29
N ASP A 21 -2.39 -17.55 -20.12
CA ASP A 21 -3.50 -17.06 -20.94
C ASP A 21 -3.72 -17.89 -22.22
N GLU A 22 -2.63 -18.35 -22.84
CA GLU A 22 -2.62 -18.96 -24.19
C GLU A 22 -2.01 -20.37 -24.20
N GLY A 23 -1.61 -20.89 -23.04
CA GLY A 23 -1.02 -22.22 -22.88
C GLY A 23 0.46 -22.31 -23.28
N SER A 24 0.92 -21.58 -24.30
CA SER A 24 2.32 -21.56 -24.76
C SER A 24 2.69 -20.26 -25.46
N PHE A 25 3.99 -20.01 -25.68
CA PHE A 25 4.47 -18.83 -26.43
C PHE A 25 5.58 -19.18 -27.41
N THR A 26 5.77 -18.31 -28.41
CA THR A 26 6.88 -18.41 -29.38
C THR A 26 7.88 -17.26 -29.18
N VAL A 27 9.12 -17.45 -29.61
CA VAL A 27 10.16 -16.39 -29.56
C VAL A 27 9.73 -15.13 -30.31
N GLY A 28 9.05 -15.30 -31.46
CA GLY A 28 8.55 -14.17 -32.26
C GLY A 28 7.46 -13.37 -31.54
N GLN A 29 6.60 -14.04 -30.76
CA GLN A 29 5.57 -13.39 -29.96
C GLN A 29 6.17 -12.56 -28.82
N ILE A 30 7.18 -13.10 -28.13
CA ILE A 30 7.92 -12.38 -27.09
C ILE A 30 8.62 -11.15 -27.67
N ALA A 31 9.34 -11.30 -28.78
CA ALA A 31 10.02 -10.21 -29.45
C ALA A 31 9.08 -9.05 -29.78
N ARG A 32 7.90 -9.36 -30.35
CA ARG A 32 6.88 -8.38 -30.72
C ARG A 32 6.28 -7.66 -29.52
N ARG A 33 5.89 -8.40 -28.48
CA ARG A 33 5.22 -7.82 -27.29
C ARG A 33 6.17 -6.97 -26.44
N ILE A 34 7.47 -7.27 -26.44
CA ILE A 34 8.46 -6.50 -25.68
C ILE A 34 9.05 -5.36 -26.51
N GLY A 35 8.97 -5.44 -27.84
CA GLY A 35 9.61 -4.48 -28.74
C GLY A 35 11.13 -4.67 -28.81
N ILE A 36 11.61 -5.93 -28.81
CA ILE A 36 13.04 -6.25 -28.92
C ILE A 36 13.32 -7.08 -30.18
N PRO A 37 14.56 -7.05 -30.71
CA PRO A 37 14.95 -7.91 -31.82
C PRO A 37 14.68 -9.39 -31.52
N ARG A 38 14.27 -10.14 -32.55
CA ARG A 38 13.98 -11.58 -32.41
C ARG A 38 15.20 -12.38 -31.91
N THR A 39 16.40 -11.98 -32.33
CA THR A 39 17.67 -12.57 -31.86
C THR A 39 17.86 -12.35 -30.36
N THR A 40 17.60 -11.14 -29.85
CA THR A 40 17.64 -10.85 -28.42
C THR A 40 16.60 -11.67 -27.63
N ALA A 41 15.38 -11.81 -28.17
CA ALA A 41 14.37 -12.67 -27.55
C ALA A 41 14.80 -14.14 -27.54
N GLN A 42 15.44 -14.62 -28.61
CA GLN A 42 15.97 -15.98 -28.71
C GLN A 42 17.06 -16.24 -27.67
N ASP A 43 17.99 -15.31 -27.48
CA ASP A 43 19.05 -15.42 -26.45
C ASP A 43 18.46 -15.54 -25.05
N TRP A 44 17.45 -14.74 -24.73
CA TRP A 44 16.75 -14.83 -23.45
C TRP A 44 16.00 -16.14 -23.30
N THR A 45 15.32 -16.62 -24.34
CA THR A 45 14.67 -17.93 -24.33
C THR A 45 15.69 -19.04 -24.06
N ASN A 46 16.83 -19.06 -24.76
CA ASN A 46 17.86 -20.07 -24.58
C ASN A 46 18.42 -20.05 -23.14
N ARG A 47 18.71 -18.87 -22.60
CA ARG A 47 19.16 -18.72 -21.20
C ARG A 47 18.11 -19.21 -20.21
N LEU A 48 16.85 -18.84 -20.39
CA LEU A 48 15.77 -19.23 -19.50
C LEU A 48 15.42 -20.72 -19.60
N VAL A 49 15.69 -21.38 -20.74
CA VAL A 49 15.63 -22.84 -20.87
C VAL A 49 16.78 -23.49 -20.09
N GLN A 50 18.01 -22.98 -20.23
CA GLN A 50 19.17 -23.47 -19.48
C GLN A 50 19.01 -23.29 -17.96
N GLU A 51 18.40 -22.19 -17.54
CA GLU A 51 18.03 -21.92 -16.14
C GLU A 51 16.77 -22.69 -15.68
N GLU A 52 16.22 -23.56 -16.54
CA GLU A 52 15.00 -24.34 -16.32
C GLU A 52 13.78 -23.50 -15.88
N CYS A 53 13.75 -22.22 -16.25
CA CYS A 53 12.65 -21.30 -15.97
C CYS A 53 11.48 -21.48 -16.96
N ILE A 54 11.80 -21.94 -18.18
CA ILE A 54 10.85 -22.27 -19.25
C ILE A 54 11.27 -23.60 -19.89
N LEU A 55 10.30 -24.31 -20.46
CA LEU A 55 10.49 -25.60 -21.11
C LEU A 55 10.13 -25.49 -22.59
N LEU A 56 10.82 -26.24 -23.44
CA LEU A 56 10.40 -26.45 -24.82
C LEU A 56 9.20 -27.40 -24.81
N ASP A 57 8.05 -26.90 -25.22
CA ASP A 57 6.78 -27.65 -25.25
C ASP A 57 6.60 -28.37 -26.59
N ALA A 58 6.87 -27.66 -27.70
CA ALA A 58 6.86 -28.25 -29.04
C ALA A 58 8.05 -27.72 -29.87
N PRO A 59 8.87 -28.60 -30.48
CA PRO A 59 9.96 -28.18 -31.36
C PRO A 59 9.40 -27.55 -32.64
N GLY A 60 10.13 -26.58 -33.20
CA GLY A 60 9.75 -25.97 -34.48
C GLY A 60 9.85 -26.98 -35.63
N ARG A 61 8.89 -26.93 -36.56
CA ARG A 61 8.85 -27.80 -37.75
C ARG A 61 8.54 -26.97 -39.00
N GLY A 62 9.51 -26.89 -39.90
CA GLY A 62 9.37 -26.12 -41.15
C GLY A 62 9.05 -24.65 -40.89
N ARG A 63 7.85 -24.20 -41.29
CA ARG A 63 7.37 -22.83 -41.06
C ARG A 63 6.75 -22.63 -39.68
N GLU A 64 6.48 -23.70 -38.93
CA GLU A 64 5.91 -23.61 -37.59
C GLU A 64 7.01 -23.29 -36.56
N PRO A 65 6.87 -22.18 -35.80
CA PRO A 65 7.83 -21.82 -34.77
C PRO A 65 7.78 -22.76 -33.56
N ALA A 66 8.92 -22.97 -32.91
CA ALA A 66 8.99 -23.66 -31.63
C ALA A 66 8.13 -22.96 -30.56
N ARG A 67 7.46 -23.75 -29.72
CA ARG A 67 6.62 -23.29 -28.61
C ARG A 67 7.26 -23.65 -27.28
N TYR A 68 7.13 -22.73 -26.33
CA TYR A 68 7.70 -22.84 -25.00
C TYR A 68 6.62 -22.58 -23.96
N VAL A 69 6.78 -23.15 -22.78
CA VAL A 69 5.93 -22.93 -21.61
C VAL A 69 6.78 -22.53 -20.42
N ALA A 70 6.26 -21.65 -19.56
CA ALA A 70 6.91 -21.42 -18.27
C ALA A 70 6.80 -22.67 -17.39
N ARG A 71 7.90 -23.11 -16.78
CA ARG A 71 7.94 -24.34 -15.96
C ARG A 71 6.95 -24.32 -14.79
N THR A 72 6.70 -23.14 -14.24
CA THR A 72 5.59 -22.94 -13.33
C THR A 72 4.85 -21.68 -13.73
N ALA A 73 3.56 -21.85 -13.94
CA ALA A 73 2.61 -20.77 -14.14
C ALA A 73 2.25 -20.10 -12.80
N LEU A 74 2.60 -20.73 -11.66
CA LEU A 74 2.37 -20.17 -10.34
C LEU A 74 3.26 -18.93 -10.13
N PRO A 75 2.69 -17.85 -9.58
CA PRO A 75 3.47 -16.67 -9.26
C PRO A 75 4.53 -17.00 -8.21
N ARG A 76 5.73 -16.42 -8.35
CA ARG A 76 6.82 -16.58 -7.38
C ARG A 76 6.48 -15.95 -6.01
N THR A 77 5.53 -15.03 -5.98
CA THR A 77 5.01 -14.43 -4.76
C THR A 77 3.58 -13.96 -4.98
N LEU A 78 2.75 -14.07 -3.95
CA LEU A 78 1.43 -13.43 -3.86
C LEU A 78 1.46 -12.19 -2.94
N CYS A 79 2.62 -11.86 -2.38
CA CYS A 79 2.86 -10.68 -1.57
C CYS A 79 3.47 -9.59 -2.48
N LYS A 80 2.68 -8.57 -2.84
CA LYS A 80 3.12 -7.49 -3.72
C LYS A 80 4.13 -6.59 -3.01
N ARG A 81 3.79 -6.16 -1.80
CA ARG A 81 4.65 -5.33 -0.95
C ARG A 81 4.31 -5.53 0.51
N ILE A 82 5.35 -5.43 1.34
CA ILE A 82 5.23 -5.42 2.80
C ILE A 82 6.19 -4.37 3.32
N PHE A 83 5.67 -3.45 4.13
CA PHE A 83 6.42 -2.35 4.70
C PHE A 83 5.74 -1.90 5.99
N THR A 84 6.45 -1.15 6.82
CA THR A 84 5.98 -0.86 8.17
C THR A 84 6.19 0.59 8.49
N THR A 85 5.17 1.20 9.09
CA THR A 85 5.32 2.51 9.74
C THR A 85 5.33 2.35 11.24
N CYS A 86 6.04 3.23 11.93
CA CYS A 86 6.04 3.26 13.38
C CYS A 86 6.19 4.69 13.90
N ASP A 87 5.61 4.91 15.09
CA ASP A 87 5.99 5.99 15.99
C ASP A 87 6.66 5.37 17.23
N GLU A 88 6.50 5.97 18.42
CA GLU A 88 7.12 5.53 19.67
C GLU A 88 6.81 4.07 20.01
N ASP A 89 5.54 3.77 20.31
CA ASP A 89 5.06 2.45 20.73
C ASP A 89 4.12 1.79 19.72
N LEU A 90 3.58 2.58 18.78
CA LEU A 90 2.63 2.17 17.77
C LEU A 90 3.33 1.73 16.49
N VAL A 91 2.85 0.62 15.93
CA VAL A 91 3.31 0.08 14.66
C VAL A 91 2.10 -0.22 13.78
N GLU A 92 2.19 0.11 12.49
CA GLU A 92 1.26 -0.36 11.47
C GLU A 92 2.03 -1.04 10.34
N ILE A 93 1.80 -2.35 10.21
CA ILE A 93 2.32 -3.19 9.14
C ILE A 93 1.33 -3.15 7.98
N TYR A 94 1.86 -2.90 6.79
CA TYR A 94 1.11 -2.92 5.55
C TYR A 94 1.51 -4.13 4.74
N HIS A 95 0.55 -4.98 4.40
CA HIS A 95 0.78 -6.15 3.57
C HIS A 95 -0.19 -6.15 2.39
N GLU A 96 0.30 -5.74 1.22
CA GLU A 96 -0.50 -5.78 -0.01
C GLU A 96 -0.33 -7.13 -0.72
N CYS A 97 -1.44 -7.84 -0.90
CA CYS A 97 -1.46 -9.08 -1.67
C CYS A 97 -1.72 -8.80 -3.16
N MET A 98 -1.34 -9.74 -4.02
CA MET A 98 -1.72 -9.74 -5.44
C MET A 98 -3.19 -10.18 -5.66
N SER A 99 -3.82 -10.75 -4.63
CA SER A 99 -5.16 -11.33 -4.68
C SER A 99 -5.99 -10.87 -3.49
N ALA A 100 -7.20 -10.38 -3.76
CA ALA A 100 -8.16 -9.99 -2.73
C ALA A 100 -8.59 -11.19 -1.87
N GLY A 101 -8.65 -12.40 -2.44
CA GLY A 101 -8.95 -13.62 -1.70
C GLY A 101 -7.84 -13.97 -0.70
N CYS A 102 -6.58 -13.84 -1.10
CA CYS A 102 -5.44 -14.03 -0.19
C CYS A 102 -5.43 -12.97 0.93
N ALA A 103 -5.71 -11.71 0.60
CA ALA A 103 -5.84 -10.65 1.59
C ALA A 103 -6.99 -10.95 2.58
N ALA A 104 -8.16 -11.39 2.10
CA ALA A 104 -9.27 -11.76 2.96
C ALA A 104 -8.93 -12.92 3.91
N PHE A 105 -8.22 -13.94 3.42
CA PHE A 105 -7.72 -15.05 4.23
C PHE A 105 -6.76 -14.55 5.33
N CYS A 106 -5.77 -13.73 4.97
CA CYS A 106 -4.80 -13.19 5.92
C CYS A 106 -5.49 -12.32 6.98
N ARG A 107 -6.40 -11.42 6.59
CA ARG A 107 -7.21 -10.61 7.52
C ARG A 107 -7.99 -11.48 8.51
N HIS A 108 -8.55 -12.59 8.03
CA HIS A 108 -9.31 -13.52 8.89
C HIS A 108 -8.42 -14.15 9.96
N HIS A 109 -7.26 -14.68 9.57
CA HIS A 109 -6.39 -15.39 10.51
C HIS A 109 -5.64 -14.45 11.43
N HIS A 110 -4.98 -13.42 10.91
CA HIS A 110 -4.30 -12.42 11.75
C HIS A 110 -5.26 -11.73 12.72
N GLY A 111 -6.46 -11.36 12.26
CA GLY A 111 -7.46 -10.70 13.11
C GLY A 111 -8.05 -11.58 14.23
N ARG A 112 -7.85 -12.90 14.18
CA ARG A 112 -8.33 -13.84 15.20
C ARG A 112 -7.21 -14.47 16.01
N ALA A 113 -5.96 -14.23 15.64
CA ALA A 113 -4.84 -14.96 16.21
C ALA A 113 -4.35 -14.42 17.56
N GLY A 114 -4.82 -13.24 17.96
CA GLY A 114 -4.19 -12.50 19.05
C GLY A 114 -2.76 -12.14 18.69
N GLY A 115 -1.86 -12.20 19.67
CA GLY A 115 -0.47 -11.83 19.47
C GLY A 115 -0.24 -10.32 19.58
N ALA A 116 0.77 -9.83 18.87
CA ALA A 116 1.23 -8.44 18.98
C ALA A 116 0.34 -7.42 18.23
N LEU A 117 -0.63 -7.89 17.44
CA LEU A 117 -1.57 -7.05 16.69
C LEU A 117 -2.80 -6.72 17.52
N SER A 118 -3.16 -5.45 17.55
CA SER A 118 -4.40 -4.95 18.17
C SER A 118 -5.57 -4.90 17.18
N THR A 119 -5.30 -4.58 15.91
CA THR A 119 -6.35 -4.49 14.89
C THR A 119 -5.84 -4.92 13.52
N VAL A 120 -6.68 -5.63 12.77
CA VAL A 120 -6.39 -6.05 11.40
C VAL A 120 -7.53 -5.64 10.49
N ARG A 121 -7.25 -4.75 9.54
CA ARG A 121 -8.19 -4.25 8.54
C ARG A 121 -7.73 -4.60 7.14
N ARG A 122 -8.66 -4.53 6.19
CA ARG A 122 -8.39 -4.82 4.79
C ARG A 122 -9.10 -3.81 3.89
N ASP A 123 -8.31 -3.14 3.07
CA ASP A 123 -8.76 -2.19 2.04
C ASP A 123 -8.41 -2.80 0.67
N GLY A 124 -9.40 -3.46 0.05
CA GLY A 124 -9.18 -4.23 -1.18
C GLY A 124 -8.14 -5.35 -1.00
N THR A 125 -6.96 -5.17 -1.58
CA THR A 125 -5.83 -6.12 -1.49
C THR A 125 -4.81 -5.76 -0.40
N LEU A 126 -4.95 -4.61 0.24
CA LEU A 126 -4.04 -4.13 1.28
C LEU A 126 -4.54 -4.53 2.66
N LEU A 127 -3.69 -5.16 3.45
CA LEU A 127 -3.89 -5.34 4.88
C LEU A 127 -3.24 -4.20 5.64
N ARG A 128 -3.94 -3.74 6.68
CA ARG A 128 -3.45 -2.79 7.67
C ARG A 128 -3.48 -3.48 9.03
N GLU A 129 -2.31 -3.78 9.54
CA GLU A 129 -2.11 -4.59 10.75
C GLU A 129 -1.45 -3.71 11.80
N ARG A 130 -2.29 -3.14 12.68
CA ARG A 130 -1.83 -2.27 13.77
C ARG A 130 -1.50 -3.09 14.99
N GLY A 131 -0.40 -2.77 15.65
CA GLY A 131 0.06 -3.40 16.87
C GLY A 131 0.96 -2.48 17.67
N ARG A 132 1.63 -3.08 18.66
CA ARG A 132 2.61 -2.41 19.52
C ARG A 132 3.90 -3.21 19.56
N PHE A 133 5.01 -2.54 19.87
CA PHE A 133 6.25 -3.25 20.14
C PHE A 133 6.09 -4.19 21.35
N GLY A 134 6.71 -5.37 21.26
CA GLY A 134 6.65 -6.39 22.30
C GLY A 134 6.43 -7.78 21.72
N ALA A 135 6.38 -8.77 22.62
CA ALA A 135 6.11 -10.17 22.29
C ALA A 135 4.86 -10.64 23.05
N VAL A 136 3.93 -11.25 22.34
CA VAL A 136 2.69 -11.80 22.87
C VAL A 136 2.51 -13.18 22.24
N ALA A 137 2.48 -14.20 23.09
CA ALA A 137 2.33 -15.58 22.62
C ALA A 137 0.97 -15.77 21.92
N ALA A 138 0.99 -16.55 20.85
CA ALA A 138 -0.21 -17.02 20.18
C ALA A 138 0.01 -18.41 19.58
N ASP A 139 -1.05 -19.22 19.58
CA ASP A 139 -1.06 -20.53 18.98
C ASP A 139 -1.61 -20.49 17.56
N VAL A 140 -1.01 -21.29 16.68
CA VAL A 140 -1.47 -21.46 15.30
C VAL A 140 -1.55 -22.95 14.97
N GLY A 141 -2.47 -23.33 14.09
CA GLY A 141 -2.70 -24.75 13.78
C GLY A 141 -3.85 -24.99 12.83
N LEU A 142 -4.38 -26.22 12.86
CA LEU A 142 -5.63 -26.56 12.19
C LEU A 142 -6.83 -25.86 12.85
N SER A 143 -7.90 -25.68 12.10
CA SER A 143 -9.19 -25.21 12.63
C SER A 143 -9.55 -25.99 13.91
N PRO A 144 -9.93 -25.32 15.00
CA PRO A 144 -10.38 -23.92 15.08
C PRO A 144 -9.29 -22.86 15.30
N LEU A 145 -8.01 -23.25 15.38
CA LEU A 145 -6.91 -22.30 15.57
C LEU A 145 -6.67 -21.44 14.31
N PRO A 146 -6.12 -20.23 14.47
CA PRO A 146 -5.65 -19.44 13.32
C PRO A 146 -4.49 -20.15 12.62
N ALA A 147 -4.34 -19.95 11.31
CA ALA A 147 -3.23 -20.51 10.54
C ALA A 147 -1.95 -19.63 10.61
N VAL A 148 -2.06 -18.38 11.03
CA VAL A 148 -0.95 -17.42 11.10
C VAL A 148 -1.20 -16.36 12.17
N SER A 149 -0.13 -15.94 12.85
CA SER A 149 -0.12 -14.90 13.88
C SER A 149 1.17 -14.08 13.81
N VAL A 150 1.11 -12.79 14.14
CA VAL A 150 2.30 -12.00 14.46
C VAL A 150 2.48 -12.04 15.98
N VAL A 151 3.50 -12.76 16.44
CA VAL A 151 3.73 -13.02 17.88
C VAL A 151 4.72 -12.04 18.51
N ALA A 152 5.50 -11.32 17.70
CA ALA A 152 6.33 -10.24 18.21
C ALA A 152 6.56 -9.16 17.15
N ILE A 153 6.69 -7.92 17.60
CA ILE A 153 7.14 -6.78 16.82
C ILE A 153 8.25 -6.10 17.61
N ARG A 154 9.42 -5.90 17.00
CA ARG A 154 10.57 -5.25 17.64
C ARG A 154 11.24 -4.28 16.70
N ARG A 155 11.97 -3.32 17.27
CA ARG A 155 12.82 -2.39 16.54
C ARG A 155 14.27 -2.82 16.69
N GLU A 156 14.98 -2.89 15.58
CA GLU A 156 16.42 -3.18 15.51
C GLU A 156 17.07 -2.10 14.65
N GLY A 157 17.54 -1.02 15.30
CA GLY A 157 18.06 0.15 14.60
C GLY A 157 16.98 0.87 13.77
N ASP A 158 17.22 0.95 12.45
CA ASP A 158 16.29 1.49 11.44
C ASP A 158 15.34 0.43 10.86
N HIS A 159 15.35 -0.78 11.41
CA HIS A 159 14.50 -1.89 10.99
C HIS A 159 13.38 -2.18 11.98
N ILE A 160 12.26 -2.63 11.43
CA ILE A 160 11.19 -3.30 12.18
C ILE A 160 11.24 -4.77 11.84
N VAL A 161 11.21 -5.60 12.89
CA VAL A 161 11.20 -7.06 12.77
C VAL A 161 9.90 -7.58 13.33
N GLN A 162 9.11 -8.18 12.45
CA GLN A 162 7.89 -8.90 12.80
C GLN A 162 8.18 -10.39 12.84
N THR A 163 7.92 -11.04 13.97
CA THR A 163 8.00 -12.50 14.10
C THR A 163 6.64 -13.09 13.82
N ILE A 164 6.55 -13.81 12.71
CA ILE A 164 5.33 -14.43 12.23
C ILE A 164 5.39 -15.92 12.55
N ARG A 165 4.39 -16.43 13.26
CA ARG A 165 4.18 -17.85 13.52
C ARG A 165 3.10 -18.36 12.58
N SER A 166 3.34 -19.49 11.90
CA SER A 166 2.45 -19.98 10.84
C SER A 166 2.34 -21.50 10.82
N PHE A 167 1.22 -22.00 10.30
CA PHE A 167 0.93 -23.40 10.04
C PHE A 167 0.36 -23.56 8.63
N GLY A 168 0.72 -24.63 7.91
CA GLY A 168 0.13 -24.97 6.62
C GLY A 168 0.46 -23.98 5.50
N GLY A 169 -0.57 -23.56 4.72
CA GLY A 169 -0.40 -22.67 3.56
C GLY A 169 0.35 -21.36 3.85
N PRO A 170 0.03 -20.63 4.94
CA PRO A 170 0.80 -19.46 5.36
C PRO A 170 2.30 -19.70 5.57
N SER A 171 2.70 -20.90 6.00
CA SER A 171 4.12 -21.24 6.14
C SER A 171 4.85 -21.26 4.80
N TYR A 172 4.17 -21.63 3.71
CA TYR A 172 4.72 -21.50 2.35
C TYR A 172 4.89 -20.03 1.95
N SER A 173 3.93 -19.17 2.29
CA SER A 173 4.06 -17.72 2.06
C SER A 173 5.28 -17.14 2.78
N LEU A 174 5.42 -17.48 4.07
CA LEU A 174 6.51 -17.00 4.91
C LEU A 174 7.89 -17.47 4.44
N THR A 175 8.00 -18.70 3.95
CA THR A 175 9.28 -19.28 3.49
C THR A 175 9.66 -18.85 2.07
N GLU A 176 8.70 -18.78 1.15
CA GLU A 176 8.98 -18.66 -0.29
C GLU A 176 8.53 -17.33 -0.93
N MET A 177 7.52 -16.66 -0.36
CA MET A 177 6.86 -15.53 -1.01
C MET A 177 7.20 -14.17 -0.41
N MET A 178 7.22 -14.04 0.92
CA MET A 178 7.36 -12.74 1.60
C MET A 178 8.73 -12.09 1.33
N SER A 179 9.79 -12.89 1.21
CA SER A 179 11.15 -12.41 0.88
C SER A 179 11.26 -11.70 -0.48
N ARG A 180 10.25 -11.86 -1.34
CA ARG A 180 10.18 -11.23 -2.67
C ARG A 180 9.27 -10.00 -2.70
N ALA A 181 8.57 -9.70 -1.60
CA ALA A 181 7.67 -8.56 -1.54
C ALA A 181 8.47 -7.25 -1.48
N ARG A 182 8.05 -6.23 -2.25
CA ARG A 182 8.70 -4.92 -2.20
C ARG A 182 8.62 -4.35 -0.78
N GLY A 183 9.74 -3.87 -0.24
CA GLY A 183 9.84 -3.32 1.12
C GLY A 183 10.31 -4.31 2.18
N VAL A 184 10.35 -5.61 1.87
CA VAL A 184 11.01 -6.62 2.71
C VAL A 184 12.50 -6.63 2.42
N LEU A 185 13.30 -6.56 3.49
CA LEU A 185 14.75 -6.53 3.44
C LEU A 185 15.35 -7.94 3.60
N ALA A 186 14.77 -8.73 4.50
CA ALA A 186 15.17 -10.10 4.77
C ALA A 186 14.01 -10.90 5.38
N VAL A 187 14.08 -12.22 5.21
CA VAL A 187 13.22 -13.16 5.95
C VAL A 187 14.09 -14.29 6.47
N HIS A 188 14.05 -14.54 7.77
CA HIS A 188 14.75 -15.65 8.41
C HIS A 188 13.74 -16.60 9.04
N THR A 189 13.69 -17.83 8.55
CA THR A 189 12.69 -18.82 9.01
C THR A 189 13.32 -19.92 9.85
N ARG A 190 12.53 -20.41 10.81
CA ARG A 190 12.84 -21.54 11.68
C ARG A 190 11.63 -22.47 11.67
N ARG A 191 11.86 -23.78 11.56
CA ARG A 191 10.79 -24.78 11.52
C ARG A 191 10.87 -25.69 12.74
N ASN A 192 9.74 -25.88 13.40
CA ASN A 192 9.57 -26.84 14.49
C ASN A 192 8.32 -27.68 14.21
N GLY A 193 8.53 -28.91 13.74
CA GLY A 193 7.46 -29.77 13.26
C GLY A 193 6.66 -29.11 12.13
N ASN A 194 5.35 -28.93 12.35
CA ASN A 194 4.43 -28.34 11.39
C ASN A 194 4.31 -26.81 11.52
N ILE A 195 5.00 -26.21 12.50
CA ILE A 195 5.00 -24.77 12.72
C ILE A 195 6.24 -24.16 12.07
N VAL A 196 6.04 -23.06 11.37
CA VAL A 196 7.12 -22.23 10.86
C VAL A 196 7.03 -20.85 11.49
N GLU A 197 8.13 -20.45 12.12
CA GLU A 197 8.34 -19.09 12.58
C GLU A 197 9.27 -18.36 11.63
N GLY A 198 9.04 -17.07 11.42
CA GLY A 198 9.84 -16.27 10.51
C GLY A 198 9.94 -14.83 10.98
N ASP A 199 11.17 -14.33 11.02
CA ASP A 199 11.47 -12.93 11.25
C ASP A 199 11.50 -12.21 9.90
N VAL A 200 10.54 -11.32 9.66
CA VAL A 200 10.46 -10.50 8.44
C VAL A 200 10.94 -9.09 8.77
N TYR A 201 11.95 -8.62 8.03
CA TYR A 201 12.60 -7.32 8.24
C TYR A 201 12.06 -6.30 7.23
N THR A 202 11.62 -5.15 7.73
CA THR A 202 11.20 -3.99 6.94
C THR A 202 11.89 -2.73 7.50
N LYS A 203 11.95 -1.66 6.71
CA LYS A 203 12.38 -0.35 7.22
C LYS A 203 11.36 0.21 8.22
N ALA A 204 11.84 0.97 9.20
CA ALA A 204 11.03 1.81 10.08
C ALA A 204 10.65 3.12 9.37
N LEU A 205 9.48 3.16 8.70
CA LEU A 205 9.00 4.34 7.98
C LEU A 205 8.08 5.21 8.85
N ARG A 206 7.85 6.45 8.44
CA ARG A 206 6.85 7.36 9.03
C ARG A 206 5.58 7.38 8.18
N LEU A 207 4.42 7.36 8.82
CA LEU A 207 3.16 7.63 8.13
C LEU A 207 3.07 9.12 7.79
N VAL A 208 2.66 9.43 6.56
CA VAL A 208 2.31 10.78 6.10
C VAL A 208 0.88 10.75 5.60
N ALA A 209 -0.01 11.46 6.28
CA ALA A 209 -1.41 11.65 5.89
C ALA A 209 -1.57 13.07 5.33
N ILE A 210 -2.03 13.18 4.08
CA ILE A 210 -2.23 14.46 3.39
C ILE A 210 -3.71 14.60 3.04
N GLY A 211 -4.37 15.56 3.66
CA GLY A 211 -5.71 15.99 3.31
C GLY A 211 -5.69 17.12 2.28
N ILE A 212 -6.65 17.11 1.36
CA ILE A 212 -6.76 18.07 0.25
C ILE A 212 -8.24 18.41 0.08
N ASP A 213 -8.55 19.70 -0.06
CA ASP A 213 -9.93 20.14 -0.26
C ASP A 213 -10.04 21.47 -1.00
N ASP A 214 -11.25 21.76 -1.51
CA ASP A 214 -11.64 22.98 -2.21
C ASP A 214 -10.71 23.33 -3.39
N THR A 215 -10.34 22.31 -4.17
CA THR A 215 -9.39 22.49 -5.30
C THR A 215 -10.05 22.62 -6.66
N ASP A 216 -11.35 22.36 -6.74
CA ASP A 216 -12.19 22.44 -7.94
C ASP A 216 -13.10 23.67 -7.94
N SER A 217 -13.53 24.08 -9.13
CA SER A 217 -14.47 25.19 -9.34
C SER A 217 -15.62 24.74 -10.24
N GLU A 218 -16.65 25.57 -10.41
CA GLU A 218 -17.74 25.26 -11.32
C GLU A 218 -17.22 24.96 -12.73
N GLY A 219 -17.49 23.75 -13.24
CA GLY A 219 -17.07 23.31 -14.57
C GLY A 219 -15.57 22.97 -14.74
N SER A 220 -14.75 22.99 -13.69
CA SER A 220 -13.30 22.72 -13.80
C SER A 220 -12.72 21.99 -12.58
N GLY A 221 -11.98 20.91 -12.85
CA GLY A 221 -11.25 20.16 -11.84
C GLY A 221 -12.12 19.19 -11.01
N ALA A 222 -11.45 18.38 -10.20
CA ALA A 222 -12.08 17.55 -9.18
C ALA A 222 -11.04 17.24 -8.09
N THR A 223 -11.38 17.50 -6.82
CA THR A 223 -10.44 17.33 -5.71
C THR A 223 -9.85 15.92 -5.62
N PHE A 224 -10.65 14.88 -5.85
CA PHE A 224 -10.14 13.50 -5.86
C PHE A 224 -9.15 13.21 -7.00
N ALA A 225 -9.31 13.87 -8.15
CA ALA A 225 -8.43 13.66 -9.31
C ALA A 225 -7.06 14.32 -9.07
N LEU A 226 -7.05 15.52 -8.51
CA LEU A 226 -5.83 16.22 -8.10
C LEU A 226 -5.11 15.46 -6.98
N ALA A 227 -5.85 14.96 -5.99
CA ALA A 227 -5.30 14.14 -4.91
C ALA A 227 -4.66 12.85 -5.44
N TYR A 228 -5.31 12.16 -6.37
CA TYR A 228 -4.74 10.98 -7.02
C TYR A 228 -3.49 11.31 -7.84
N ALA A 229 -3.47 12.42 -8.57
CA ALA A 229 -2.29 12.87 -9.30
C ALA A 229 -1.11 13.13 -8.35
N LEU A 230 -1.36 13.77 -7.21
CA LEU A 230 -0.35 13.97 -6.16
C LEU A 230 0.14 12.64 -5.57
N LEU A 231 -0.76 11.68 -5.32
CA LEU A 231 -0.40 10.32 -4.88
C LEU A 231 0.56 9.66 -5.86
N GLN A 232 0.29 9.75 -7.16
CA GLN A 232 1.16 9.18 -8.19
C GLN A 232 2.50 9.91 -8.31
N LEU A 233 2.51 11.23 -8.15
CA LEU A 233 3.73 12.05 -8.22
C LEU A 233 4.68 11.71 -7.06
N LEU A 234 4.18 11.79 -5.82
CA LEU A 234 4.99 11.53 -4.63
C LEU A 234 5.34 10.05 -4.49
N GLY A 235 4.44 9.14 -4.89
CA GLY A 235 4.67 7.70 -4.84
C GLY A 235 5.77 7.17 -5.78
N ARG A 236 6.34 8.03 -6.64
CA ARG A 236 7.50 7.73 -7.48
C ARG A 236 8.83 8.15 -6.85
N MET A 237 8.80 8.85 -5.71
CA MET A 237 10.01 9.24 -4.99
C MET A 237 10.64 8.03 -4.31
N ASP A 238 11.97 7.96 -4.34
CA ASP A 238 12.71 6.96 -3.58
C ASP A 238 12.44 7.14 -2.08
N GLY A 239 12.29 6.03 -1.36
CA GLY A 239 11.95 6.06 0.07
C GLY A 239 10.48 6.38 0.37
N VAL A 240 9.60 6.49 -0.63
CA VAL A 240 8.17 6.79 -0.45
C VAL A 240 7.31 5.64 -0.98
N MET A 241 6.36 5.18 -0.17
CA MET A 241 5.43 4.11 -0.51
C MET A 241 3.98 4.60 -0.39
N PRO A 242 3.21 4.70 -1.50
CA PRO A 242 1.81 5.13 -1.44
C PRO A 242 0.96 4.07 -0.74
N ILE A 243 0.15 4.44 0.24
CA ILE A 243 -0.68 3.51 1.01
C ILE A 243 -2.08 3.47 0.41
N ALA A 244 -2.81 4.58 0.46
CA ALA A 244 -4.22 4.65 0.09
C ALA A 244 -4.63 6.06 -0.39
N HIS A 245 -5.80 6.12 -1.02
CA HIS A 245 -6.55 7.33 -1.34
C HIS A 245 -8.00 7.12 -0.92
N HIS A 246 -8.51 7.99 -0.08
CA HIS A 246 -9.88 7.99 0.40
C HIS A 246 -10.56 9.32 0.08
N VAL A 247 -11.88 9.26 -0.10
CA VAL A 247 -12.74 10.43 -0.21
C VAL A 247 -13.64 10.45 1.01
N ALA A 248 -13.79 11.61 1.64
CA ALA A 248 -14.66 11.79 2.79
C ALA A 248 -15.68 12.90 2.53
N MET A 249 -16.96 12.59 2.76
CA MET A 249 -18.05 13.54 2.68
C MET A 249 -18.17 14.31 4.01
N LEU A 250 -18.25 15.63 3.89
CA LEU A 250 -18.42 16.56 5.01
C LEU A 250 -19.89 16.98 5.15
N SER A 251 -20.17 17.96 6.01
CA SER A 251 -21.55 18.38 6.29
C SER A 251 -22.29 18.82 5.02
N PRO A 252 -23.46 18.24 4.69
CA PRO A 252 -24.24 18.69 3.55
C PRO A 252 -24.88 20.07 3.76
N GLY A 253 -24.86 20.62 4.99
CA GLY A 253 -25.51 21.88 5.35
C GLY A 253 -24.69 23.14 5.07
N ILE A 254 -23.54 23.04 4.38
CA ILE A 254 -22.69 24.19 4.04
C ILE A 254 -23.14 24.78 2.70
N ASP A 255 -23.34 26.10 2.65
CA ASP A 255 -23.81 26.82 1.45
C ASP A 255 -22.69 27.01 0.42
N GLU A 256 -21.46 27.24 0.89
CA GLU A 256 -20.29 27.53 0.03
C GLU A 256 -19.61 26.28 -0.56
N LYS A 257 -20.28 25.13 -0.52
CA LYS A 257 -19.76 23.84 -0.98
C LYS A 257 -19.74 23.71 -2.51
N THR A 258 -18.82 22.89 -3.02
CA THR A 258 -18.97 22.27 -4.35
C THR A 258 -20.07 21.20 -4.30
N ALA A 259 -20.49 20.67 -5.45
CA ALA A 259 -21.68 19.80 -5.57
C ALA A 259 -21.77 18.63 -4.56
N GLY A 260 -20.64 18.14 -4.03
CA GLY A 260 -20.57 17.02 -3.07
C GLY A 260 -20.05 17.32 -1.66
N ASN A 261 -19.54 18.52 -1.37
CA ASN A 261 -18.79 18.87 -0.14
C ASN A 261 -17.87 17.74 0.37
N SER A 262 -16.91 17.31 -0.47
CA SER A 262 -16.06 16.16 -0.18
C SER A 262 -14.58 16.52 -0.28
N CYS A 263 -13.81 16.08 0.71
CA CYS A 263 -12.37 16.22 0.77
C CYS A 263 -11.68 14.89 0.43
N SER A 264 -10.39 14.94 0.10
CA SER A 264 -9.58 13.76 -0.23
C SER A 264 -8.44 13.57 0.76
N LEU A 265 -8.20 12.33 1.16
CA LEU A 265 -7.08 11.90 2.00
C LEU A 265 -6.17 10.97 1.19
N ILE A 266 -4.89 11.28 1.12
CA ILE A 266 -3.87 10.36 0.59
C ILE A 266 -2.85 10.02 1.68
N GLU A 267 -2.39 8.78 1.67
CA GLU A 267 -1.48 8.25 2.69
C GLU A 267 -0.20 7.70 2.07
N PHE A 268 0.93 7.91 2.76
CA PHE A 268 2.22 7.35 2.39
C PHE A 268 2.97 6.80 3.61
N ALA A 269 3.79 5.78 3.39
CA ALA A 269 4.88 5.45 4.30
C ALA A 269 6.18 6.00 3.69
N ALA A 270 6.91 6.83 4.43
CA ALA A 270 8.08 7.51 3.93
C ALA A 270 9.30 7.37 4.86
N ASP A 271 10.49 7.33 4.27
CA ASP A 271 11.74 7.55 5.00
C ASP A 271 11.69 8.95 5.65
N GLU A 272 12.19 9.08 6.88
CA GLU A 272 12.10 10.32 7.67
C GLU A 272 12.77 11.52 6.97
N GLU A 273 13.85 11.27 6.23
CA GLU A 273 14.57 12.26 5.43
C GLU A 273 13.74 12.84 4.27
N GLN A 274 12.72 12.11 3.80
CA GLN A 274 11.87 12.55 2.70
C GLN A 274 10.73 13.48 3.17
N LEU A 275 10.46 13.57 4.47
CA LEU A 275 9.31 14.33 4.99
C LEU A 275 9.30 15.80 4.57
N PRO A 276 10.40 16.58 4.66
CA PRO A 276 10.39 17.98 4.23
C PRO A 276 10.10 18.11 2.73
N VAL A 277 10.70 17.26 1.91
CA VAL A 277 10.51 17.28 0.45
C VAL A 277 9.09 16.90 0.06
N ILE A 278 8.49 15.92 0.73
CA ILE A 278 7.10 15.52 0.52
C ILE A 278 6.17 16.70 0.82
N ILE A 279 6.34 17.36 1.97
CA ILE A 279 5.52 18.51 2.38
C ILE A 279 5.61 19.63 1.36
N ASP A 280 6.83 20.07 1.02
CA ASP A 280 7.01 21.23 0.15
C ASP A 280 6.53 20.95 -1.28
N ARG A 281 6.75 19.73 -1.81
CA ARG A 281 6.22 19.32 -3.11
C ARG A 281 4.71 19.19 -3.12
N ALA A 282 4.12 18.66 -2.04
CA ALA A 282 2.66 18.54 -1.92
C ALA A 282 1.99 19.92 -1.95
N VAL A 283 2.48 20.86 -1.14
CA VAL A 283 1.97 22.24 -1.12
C VAL A 283 2.13 22.91 -2.49
N SER A 284 3.33 22.82 -3.08
CA SER A 284 3.61 23.45 -4.38
C SER A 284 2.74 22.87 -5.50
N PHE A 285 2.53 21.56 -5.51
CA PHE A 285 1.70 20.89 -6.50
C PHE A 285 0.23 21.30 -6.38
N VAL A 286 -0.35 21.26 -5.17
CA VAL A 286 -1.75 21.66 -4.97
C VAL A 286 -1.96 23.14 -5.32
N ALA A 287 -1.03 24.01 -4.90
CA ALA A 287 -1.11 25.43 -5.21
C ALA A 287 -1.00 25.73 -6.73
N GLY A 288 -0.21 24.95 -7.47
CA GLY A 288 0.00 25.14 -8.90
C GLY A 288 -1.06 24.52 -9.81
N GLU A 289 -1.68 23.41 -9.37
CA GLU A 289 -2.63 22.63 -10.19
C GLU A 289 -4.09 22.86 -9.81
N SER A 290 -4.37 23.54 -8.70
CA SER A 290 -5.75 23.80 -8.29
C SER A 290 -6.45 24.82 -9.19
N SER A 291 -7.71 24.53 -9.51
CA SER A 291 -8.62 25.45 -10.21
C SER A 291 -9.31 26.47 -9.29
N SER A 292 -9.13 26.35 -7.96
CA SER A 292 -9.79 27.18 -6.96
C SER A 292 -8.77 28.02 -6.19
N PRO A 293 -9.01 29.33 -5.97
CA PRO A 293 -8.14 30.15 -5.11
C PRO A 293 -8.27 29.80 -3.62
N HIS A 294 -9.21 28.92 -3.28
CA HIS A 294 -9.55 28.55 -1.92
C HIS A 294 -9.00 27.19 -1.50
N TRP A 295 -8.18 26.56 -2.34
CA TRP A 295 -7.54 25.27 -2.08
C TRP A 295 -6.97 25.20 -0.67
N GLY A 296 -7.01 24.00 -0.10
CA GLY A 296 -6.35 23.73 1.17
C GLY A 296 -5.67 22.39 1.17
N ILE A 297 -4.58 22.34 1.93
CA ILE A 297 -3.84 21.11 2.23
C ILE A 297 -3.56 21.05 3.73
N ALA A 298 -3.62 19.85 4.29
CA ALA A 298 -3.22 19.54 5.65
C ALA A 298 -2.30 18.32 5.63
N VAL A 299 -1.15 18.38 6.30
CA VAL A 299 -0.17 17.30 6.35
C VAL A 299 0.10 16.93 7.81
N LYS A 300 -0.20 15.67 8.14
CA LYS A 300 0.06 15.07 9.44
C LYS A 300 1.07 13.95 9.32
N ILE A 301 2.04 13.95 10.22
CA ILE A 301 3.05 12.89 10.35
C ILE A 301 2.69 11.99 11.53
N GLY A 302 2.88 10.69 11.37
CA GLY A 302 2.73 9.69 12.42
C GLY A 302 1.35 9.02 12.49
N LEU A 303 1.31 7.91 13.20
CA LEU A 303 0.21 6.99 13.48
C LEU A 303 -0.70 7.43 14.63
N SER A 304 -0.22 8.29 15.53
CA SER A 304 -1.02 8.76 16.66
C SER A 304 -2.32 9.42 16.19
N ARG A 305 -3.44 9.09 16.84
CA ARG A 305 -4.76 9.63 16.52
C ARG A 305 -5.45 10.04 17.83
N PRO A 306 -5.12 11.21 18.38
CA PRO A 306 -5.72 11.67 19.62
C PRO A 306 -7.23 11.89 19.45
N GLU A 307 -8.00 11.81 20.54
CA GLU A 307 -9.46 11.94 20.50
C GLU A 307 -9.92 13.28 19.89
N GLY A 308 -9.21 14.37 20.18
CA GLY A 308 -9.49 15.68 19.59
C GLY A 308 -9.46 15.66 18.06
N LEU A 309 -8.63 14.81 17.46
CA LEU A 309 -8.49 14.74 16.00
C LEU A 309 -9.74 14.11 15.39
N LEU A 310 -10.25 13.03 15.98
CA LEU A 310 -11.53 12.46 15.56
C LEU A 310 -12.70 13.42 15.82
N ALA A 311 -12.67 14.16 16.93
CA ALA A 311 -13.69 15.16 17.26
C ALA A 311 -13.77 16.28 16.21
N TYR A 312 -12.63 16.76 15.70
CA TYR A 312 -12.61 17.73 14.59
C TYR A 312 -13.26 17.14 13.33
N GLY A 313 -12.91 15.89 12.96
CA GLY A 313 -13.51 15.20 11.82
C GLY A 313 -15.02 14.98 11.96
N ALA A 314 -15.48 14.65 13.17
CA ALA A 314 -16.91 14.54 13.48
C ALA A 314 -17.62 15.89 13.35
N LYS A 315 -17.05 16.95 13.93
CA LYS A 315 -17.59 18.31 13.84
C LYS A 315 -17.70 18.79 12.40
N ALA A 316 -16.68 18.54 11.56
CA ALA A 316 -16.69 18.93 10.15
C ALA A 316 -17.81 18.23 9.33
N ARG A 317 -18.35 17.12 9.84
CA ARG A 317 -19.44 16.36 9.21
C ARG A 317 -20.83 16.80 9.67
N THR A 318 -20.94 17.56 10.75
CA THR A 318 -22.23 17.98 11.33
C THR A 318 -22.41 19.50 11.39
N GLU A 319 -21.32 20.26 11.52
CA GLU A 319 -21.34 21.67 11.88
C GLU A 319 -20.40 22.50 10.99
N ARG A 320 -20.58 23.83 11.02
CA ARG A 320 -19.68 24.78 10.37
C ARG A 320 -18.47 25.06 11.26
N ILE A 321 -17.28 24.91 10.72
CA ILE A 321 -16.01 25.24 11.39
C ILE A 321 -15.48 26.54 10.79
N SER A 322 -14.95 27.42 11.64
CA SER A 322 -14.31 28.66 11.18
C SER A 322 -12.86 28.43 10.75
N LEU A 323 -12.33 29.31 9.90
CA LEU A 323 -10.92 29.24 9.49
C LEU A 323 -9.97 29.39 10.69
N ASP A 324 -10.27 30.31 11.61
CA ASP A 324 -9.46 30.55 12.81
C ASP A 324 -9.43 29.31 13.73
N GLU A 325 -10.58 28.63 13.87
CA GLU A 325 -10.67 27.38 14.63
C GLU A 325 -9.80 26.28 13.99
N ALA A 326 -9.87 26.12 12.66
CA ALA A 326 -9.06 25.15 11.94
C ALA A 326 -7.56 25.44 12.07
N GLN A 327 -7.15 26.72 11.96
CA GLN A 327 -5.77 27.13 12.11
C GLN A 327 -5.25 26.93 13.53
N GLY A 328 -6.04 27.30 14.54
CA GLY A 328 -5.72 27.09 15.95
C GLY A 328 -5.53 25.61 16.27
N TYR A 329 -6.46 24.77 15.81
CA TYR A 329 -6.40 23.32 16.02
C TYR A 329 -5.20 22.68 15.32
N ALA A 330 -4.92 23.07 14.07
CA ALA A 330 -3.76 22.58 13.34
C ALA A 330 -2.44 22.92 14.06
N ALA A 331 -2.32 24.15 14.58
CA ALA A 331 -1.15 24.58 15.35
C ALA A 331 -0.98 23.78 16.65
N GLU A 332 -2.08 23.55 17.38
CA GLU A 332 -2.08 22.76 18.62
C GLU A 332 -1.59 21.31 18.38
N MET A 333 -2.05 20.70 17.28
CA MET A 333 -1.73 19.31 16.94
C MET A 333 -0.42 19.14 16.14
N GLY A 334 0.27 20.23 15.80
CA GLY A 334 1.47 20.19 14.95
C GLY A 334 1.18 19.71 13.52
N ILE A 335 -0.03 19.94 13.01
CA ILE A 335 -0.43 19.60 11.64
C ILE A 335 -0.11 20.79 10.74
N ARG A 336 0.66 20.55 9.67
CA ARG A 336 1.02 21.62 8.74
C ARG A 336 -0.10 21.86 7.75
N ILE A 337 -0.59 23.09 7.69
CA ILE A 337 -1.62 23.51 6.75
C ILE A 337 -1.09 24.58 5.79
N ALA A 338 -1.64 24.64 4.58
CA ALA A 338 -1.41 25.73 3.63
C ALA A 338 -2.64 25.93 2.73
N GLY A 339 -2.82 27.15 2.24
CA GLY A 339 -3.92 27.52 1.35
C GLY A 339 -4.96 28.43 2.02
N GLY A 340 -6.14 28.50 1.41
CA GLY A 340 -7.29 29.30 1.85
C GLY A 340 -8.24 28.50 2.75
N ARG A 341 -9.55 28.75 2.60
CA ARG A 341 -10.60 28.11 3.42
C ARG A 341 -10.65 26.57 3.30
N GLY A 342 -10.15 26.00 2.19
CA GLY A 342 -10.08 24.55 2.00
C GLY A 342 -9.26 23.83 3.09
N VAL A 343 -8.44 24.55 3.86
CA VAL A 343 -7.72 23.93 5.00
C VAL A 343 -8.68 23.31 6.02
N ILE A 344 -9.93 23.81 6.10
CA ILE A 344 -10.96 23.27 6.99
C ILE A 344 -11.26 21.81 6.64
N GLY A 345 -11.58 21.54 5.38
CA GLY A 345 -11.90 20.18 4.92
C GLY A 345 -10.65 19.33 4.68
N ALA A 346 -9.51 19.92 4.32
CA ALA A 346 -8.24 19.19 4.28
C ALA A 346 -7.86 18.66 5.67
N LEU A 347 -8.01 19.48 6.72
CA LEU A 347 -7.82 19.05 8.10
C LEU A 347 -8.87 18.01 8.52
N ALA A 348 -10.10 18.11 8.02
CA ALA A 348 -11.13 17.09 8.24
C ALA A 348 -10.74 15.74 7.59
N ALA A 349 -10.19 15.74 6.38
CA ALA A 349 -9.71 14.54 5.70
C ALA A 349 -8.64 13.81 6.53
N VAL A 350 -7.65 14.56 7.05
CA VAL A 350 -6.62 14.03 7.97
C VAL A 350 -7.24 13.53 9.27
N SER A 351 -8.25 14.24 9.77
CA SER A 351 -8.94 13.91 11.02
C SER A 351 -9.72 12.60 10.96
N LEU A 352 -10.27 12.30 9.79
CA LEU A 352 -11.02 11.08 9.50
C LEU A 352 -10.12 9.90 9.13
N HIS A 353 -8.80 10.06 9.23
CA HIS A 353 -7.84 8.99 8.98
C HIS A 353 -8.14 7.73 9.80
N GLY A 354 -8.19 6.59 9.09
CA GLY A 354 -8.49 5.30 9.69
C GLY A 354 -9.97 5.09 10.03
N CYS A 355 -10.89 5.91 9.51
CA CYS A 355 -12.31 5.56 9.44
C CYS A 355 -12.57 4.62 8.24
N GLY A 356 -13.61 3.79 8.32
CA GLY A 356 -13.98 2.91 7.21
C GLY A 356 -14.83 3.63 6.16
N ASP A 357 -14.89 3.10 4.94
CA ASP A 357 -15.58 3.74 3.80
C ASP A 357 -17.05 4.07 4.09
N GLU A 358 -17.77 3.22 4.83
CA GLU A 358 -19.15 3.50 5.23
C GLU A 358 -19.28 4.80 6.03
N VAL A 359 -18.35 5.05 6.96
CA VAL A 359 -18.30 6.28 7.75
C VAL A 359 -17.87 7.45 6.87
N LEU A 360 -16.82 7.27 6.06
CA LEU A 360 -16.28 8.33 5.22
C LEU A 360 -17.28 8.83 4.18
N LEU A 361 -18.11 7.94 3.61
CA LEU A 361 -19.04 8.26 2.53
C LEU A 361 -20.48 8.51 3.00
N ASN A 362 -20.74 8.53 4.31
CA ASN A 362 -22.06 8.84 4.84
C ASN A 362 -21.97 9.73 6.10
N PRO A 363 -22.09 11.07 5.97
CA PRO A 363 -22.02 12.03 7.08
C PRO A 363 -22.98 11.74 8.24
N GLY A 364 -24.07 11.01 7.98
CA GLY A 364 -25.07 10.64 8.99
C GLY A 364 -24.62 9.54 9.95
N ILE A 365 -23.51 8.84 9.67
CA ILE A 365 -22.94 7.84 10.57
C ILE A 365 -21.99 8.54 11.55
N GLY A 366 -22.25 8.42 12.85
CA GLY A 366 -21.38 8.93 13.92
C GLY A 366 -20.00 8.27 13.93
N ILE A 367 -19.01 8.98 14.50
CA ILE A 367 -17.61 8.54 14.62
C ILE A 367 -17.29 8.23 16.07
#